data_AF-A0A6M0A082-F1
#
_entry.id   AF-A0A6M0A082-F1
#
_cell.length_a   1.000
_cell.length_b   1.000
_cell.length_c   1.000
_cell.angle_alpha   90.00
_cell.angle_beta   90.00
_cell.angle_gamma   90.00
#
_symmetry.space_group_name_H-M   'P 1'
#
loop_
_entity.id
_entity.type
_entity.pdbx_description
1 polymer ?
#
loop_
_entity_poly.entity_id
_entity_poly.type
_entity_poly.pdbx_seq_one_letter_code
_entity_poly.pdbx_strand_id
1 'polypeptide(L)'
;MAPSGHTLNLFRLMDFLDTLLNSLELFQQKYRYIKESFAVKYTPDEADETLQNLKDELAAGRHLLQESPNTACLVMALPEPMSFQETRRFLDSLENLKIPYGAIFVNQIVIDKDSRGDRYLEQGKLITQFMELAGEKPVYLIPQQKSEPLGITALENLIDQIYPAETQLPSTSETLDIKWPEKFLPSFTDFIEEGRRLLIIGGKGGVGKTTIAAGIGWEMAQRHPDSQIRTVSIDPAHSLGSNSVVPRDKFPGAEVVCMPMLPRSIEPMEQIKGAANYLF
;
A
#
# COMPACT_ATOMS: atom_id res chain seq x y z
N MET A 1 1.80 12.23 7.40
CA MET A 1 0.83 11.15 7.17
C MET A 1 1.57 9.86 6.88
N ALA A 2 1.12 8.76 7.48
CA ALA A 2 1.73 7.46 7.29
C ALA A 2 1.32 6.88 5.92
N PRO A 3 2.08 5.90 5.36
CA PRO A 3 1.70 5.23 4.11
C PRO A 3 0.25 4.71 4.18
N SER A 4 -0.43 4.58 3.04
CA SER A 4 -1.81 4.07 2.91
C SER A 4 -2.12 2.91 3.88
N GLY A 5 -1.24 1.92 3.99
CA GLY A 5 -1.39 0.79 4.91
C GLY A 5 -1.41 1.15 6.40
N HIS A 6 -0.61 2.12 6.85
CA HIS A 6 -0.64 2.59 8.25
C HIS A 6 -1.85 3.48 8.53
N THR A 7 -2.26 4.30 7.57
CA THR A 7 -3.47 5.14 7.71
C THR A 7 -4.73 4.28 7.73
N LEU A 8 -4.78 3.20 6.94
CA LEU A 8 -5.85 2.21 7.01
C LEU A 8 -5.84 1.40 8.31
N ASN A 9 -4.66 1.09 8.86
CA ASN A 9 -4.57 0.49 10.19
C ASN A 9 -5.09 1.43 11.28
N LEU A 10 -4.88 2.74 11.15
CA LEU A 10 -5.45 3.72 12.06
C LEU A 10 -6.98 3.73 11.99
N PHE A 11 -7.58 3.57 10.81
CA PHE A 11 -9.04 3.47 10.71
C PHE A 11 -9.57 2.12 11.21
N ARG A 12 -8.88 1.02 10.94
CA ARG A 12 -9.20 -0.31 11.51
C ARG A 12 -9.03 -0.37 13.02
N LEU A 13 -8.20 0.51 13.60
CA LEU A 13 -8.08 0.65 15.04
C LEU A 13 -9.42 1.05 15.65
N MET A 14 -10.23 1.88 14.99
CA MET A 14 -11.57 2.22 15.50
C MET A 14 -12.48 1.00 15.59
N ASP A 15 -12.50 0.14 14.56
CA ASP A 15 -13.29 -1.10 14.59
C ASP A 15 -12.76 -2.10 15.65
N PHE A 16 -11.44 -2.14 15.86
CA PHE A 16 -10.84 -2.92 16.93
C PHE A 16 -11.23 -2.39 18.32
N LEU A 17 -11.20 -1.06 18.51
CA LEU A 17 -11.61 -0.42 19.74
C LEU A 17 -13.10 -0.63 20.02
N ASP A 18 -13.96 -0.58 19.00
CA ASP A 18 -15.39 -0.94 19.12
C ASP A 18 -15.54 -2.39 19.62
N THR A 19 -14.77 -3.32 19.05
CA THR A 19 -14.81 -4.74 19.46
C THR A 19 -14.34 -4.92 20.91
N LEU A 20 -13.24 -4.25 21.30
CA LEU A 20 -12.75 -4.27 22.68
C LEU A 20 -13.74 -3.66 23.67
N LEU A 21 -14.32 -2.51 23.36
CA LEU A 21 -15.30 -1.86 24.22
C LEU A 21 -16.57 -2.70 24.38
N ASN A 22 -17.02 -3.38 23.34
CA ASN A 22 -18.14 -4.32 23.44
C ASN A 22 -17.80 -5.52 24.33
N SER A 23 -16.56 -6.01 24.28
CA SER A 23 -16.10 -7.06 25.21
C SER A 23 -16.05 -6.57 26.65
N LEU A 24 -15.53 -5.36 26.90
CA LEU A 24 -15.47 -4.77 28.25
C LEU A 24 -16.87 -4.50 28.81
N GLU A 25 -17.79 -4.01 27.97
CA GLU A 25 -19.21 -3.85 28.32
C GLU A 25 -19.82 -5.19 28.72
N LEU A 26 -19.56 -6.27 27.97
CA LEU A 26 -20.07 -7.61 28.30
C LEU A 26 -19.52 -8.11 29.65
N PHE A 27 -18.24 -7.86 29.94
CA PHE A 27 -17.66 -8.18 31.25
C PHE A 27 -18.33 -7.39 32.36
N GLN A 28 -18.56 -6.09 32.15
CA GLN A 28 -19.22 -5.23 33.11
C GLN A 28 -20.68 -5.65 33.33
N GLN A 29 -21.42 -6.00 32.27
CA GLN A 29 -22.78 -6.55 32.37
C GLN A 29 -22.83 -7.85 33.19
N LYS A 30 -21.87 -8.77 33.00
CA LYS A 30 -21.78 -9.99 33.82
C LYS A 30 -21.53 -9.67 35.30
N TYR A 31 -20.67 -8.69 35.57
CA TYR A 31 -20.42 -8.23 36.93
C TYR A 31 -21.66 -7.61 37.60
N ARG A 32 -22.41 -6.78 36.86
CA ARG A 32 -23.73 -6.25 37.27
C ARG A 32 -24.67 -7.39 37.68
N TYR A 33 -24.84 -8.38 36.80
CA TYR A 33 -25.71 -9.54 37.04
C TYR A 33 -25.29 -10.38 38.26
N ILE A 34 -23.99 -10.60 38.46
CA ILE A 34 -23.47 -11.32 39.64
C ILE A 34 -23.86 -10.56 40.91
N LYS A 35 -23.61 -9.25 40.98
CA LYS A 35 -23.96 -8.45 42.17
C LYS A 35 -25.44 -8.49 42.49
N GLU A 36 -26.30 -8.35 41.47
CA GLU A 36 -27.75 -8.41 41.63
C GLU A 36 -28.24 -9.80 42.10
N SER A 37 -27.62 -10.87 41.58
CA SER A 37 -27.94 -12.26 41.96
C SER A 37 -27.60 -12.59 43.41
N PHE A 38 -26.61 -11.90 43.99
CA PHE A 38 -26.27 -12.00 45.42
C PHE A 38 -27.08 -11.02 46.29
N ALA A 39 -28.24 -10.56 45.81
CA ALA A 39 -29.16 -9.63 46.47
C ALA A 39 -28.53 -8.27 46.86
N VAL A 40 -27.40 -7.91 46.25
CA VAL A 40 -26.81 -6.57 46.36
C VAL A 40 -27.38 -5.75 45.21
N LYS A 41 -28.20 -4.75 45.53
CA LYS A 41 -28.70 -3.81 44.52
C LYS A 41 -27.50 -3.15 43.84
N TYR A 42 -27.37 -3.36 42.53
CA TYR A 42 -26.31 -2.74 41.76
C TYR A 42 -26.58 -1.24 41.58
N THR A 43 -25.54 -0.44 41.74
CA THR A 43 -25.51 0.98 41.39
C THR A 43 -24.35 1.20 40.42
N PRO A 44 -24.54 1.96 39.33
CA PRO A 44 -23.47 2.25 38.39
C PRO A 44 -22.23 2.79 39.11
N ASP A 45 -21.06 2.30 38.72
CA ASP A 45 -19.77 2.68 39.28
C ASP A 45 -18.91 3.45 38.27
N GLU A 46 -17.73 3.88 38.71
CA GLU A 46 -16.78 4.65 37.89
C GLU A 46 -16.37 3.91 36.60
N ALA A 47 -16.37 2.57 36.63
CA ALA A 47 -16.05 1.77 35.44
C ALA A 47 -17.17 1.84 34.40
N ASP A 48 -18.44 1.87 34.83
CA ASP A 48 -19.57 2.09 33.93
C ASP A 48 -19.51 3.48 33.26
N GLU A 49 -19.20 4.52 34.04
CA GLU A 49 -19.08 5.89 33.54
C GLU A 49 -17.91 6.02 32.54
N THR A 50 -16.75 5.45 32.88
CA THR A 50 -15.57 5.45 32.01
C THR A 50 -15.84 4.71 30.69
N LEU A 51 -16.50 3.55 30.74
CA LEU A 51 -16.86 2.80 29.53
C LEU A 51 -17.83 3.58 28.65
N GLN A 52 -18.81 4.27 29.24
CA GLN A 52 -19.75 5.09 28.51
C GLN A 52 -19.05 6.28 27.83
N ASN A 53 -18.18 7.00 28.57
CA ASN A 53 -17.42 8.12 28.01
C ASN A 53 -16.54 7.70 26.82
N LEU A 54 -15.83 6.58 26.94
CA LEU A 54 -14.99 6.07 25.84
C LEU A 54 -15.80 5.69 24.60
N LYS A 55 -17.00 5.12 24.79
CA LYS A 55 -17.92 4.83 23.68
C LYS A 55 -18.40 6.10 23.00
N ASP A 56 -18.78 7.10 23.79
CA ASP A 56 -19.28 8.37 23.27
C ASP A 56 -18.17 9.13 22.52
N GLU A 57 -16.94 9.12 23.02
CA GLU A 57 -15.78 9.71 22.33
C GLU A 57 -15.45 9.01 21.00
N LEU A 58 -15.44 7.68 20.97
CA LEU A 58 -15.21 6.94 19.72
C LEU A 58 -16.33 7.17 18.70
N ALA A 59 -17.59 7.18 19.15
CA ALA A 59 -18.73 7.47 18.30
C ALA A 59 -18.65 8.88 17.72
N ALA A 60 -18.31 9.88 18.54
CA ALA A 60 -18.14 11.26 18.13
C ALA A 60 -16.98 11.41 17.12
N GLY A 61 -15.83 10.77 17.38
CA GLY A 61 -14.69 10.78 16.46
C GLY A 61 -15.01 10.13 15.11
N ARG A 62 -15.72 9.00 15.12
CA ARG A 62 -16.18 8.32 13.90
C ARG A 62 -17.14 9.20 13.11
N HIS A 63 -18.10 9.82 13.79
CA HIS A 63 -19.06 10.74 13.19
C HIS A 63 -18.35 11.90 12.50
N LEU A 64 -17.40 12.54 13.18
CA LEU A 64 -16.62 13.65 12.62
C LEU A 64 -15.87 13.24 11.35
N LEU A 65 -15.32 12.02 11.28
CA LEU A 65 -14.65 11.51 10.08
C LEU A 65 -15.61 11.17 8.92
N GLN A 66 -16.86 10.85 9.21
CA GLN A 66 -17.88 10.44 8.24
C GLN A 66 -18.79 11.60 7.79
N GLU A 67 -18.84 12.69 8.56
CA GLU A 67 -19.68 13.85 8.27
C GLU A 67 -19.16 14.70 7.09
N SER A 68 -19.86 14.62 5.97
CA SER A 68 -19.84 15.66 4.93
C SER A 68 -20.80 16.79 5.35
N PRO A 69 -20.40 18.09 5.33
CA PRO A 69 -19.26 18.68 4.61
C PRO A 69 -17.99 18.92 5.46
N ASN A 70 -18.01 18.55 6.75
CA ASN A 70 -16.96 18.94 7.70
C ASN A 70 -15.63 18.21 7.46
N THR A 71 -15.67 17.03 6.84
CA THR A 71 -14.49 16.21 6.56
C THR A 71 -14.42 15.85 5.08
N ALA A 72 -13.20 15.90 4.53
CA ALA A 72 -12.88 15.32 3.24
C ALA A 72 -11.45 14.75 3.25
N CYS A 73 -11.28 13.51 2.83
CA CYS A 73 -9.97 12.91 2.62
C CYS A 73 -9.41 13.34 1.25
N LEU A 74 -8.23 13.97 1.22
CA LEU A 74 -7.49 14.25 -0.02
C LEU A 74 -6.48 13.14 -0.26
N VAL A 75 -6.58 12.48 -1.41
CA VAL A 75 -5.80 11.28 -1.70
C VAL A 75 -4.60 11.63 -2.57
N MET A 76 -3.39 11.46 -2.06
CA MET A 76 -2.15 11.67 -2.80
C MET A 76 -1.69 10.37 -3.47
N ALA A 77 -1.28 10.43 -4.73
CA ALA A 77 -0.78 9.31 -5.51
C ALA A 77 0.43 9.72 -6.37
N LEU A 78 1.18 8.74 -6.84
CA LEU A 78 2.17 8.89 -7.90
C LEU A 78 1.60 8.25 -9.19
N PRO A 79 2.01 8.73 -10.39
CA PRO A 79 1.60 8.16 -11.66
C PRO A 79 2.41 6.89 -11.96
N GLU A 80 2.27 5.90 -11.09
CA GLU A 80 2.93 4.60 -11.19
C GLU A 80 1.91 3.47 -11.00
N PRO A 81 2.03 2.31 -11.67
CA PRO A 81 1.03 1.24 -11.61
C PRO A 81 0.76 0.72 -10.18
N MET A 82 1.82 0.60 -9.37
CA MET A 82 1.69 0.16 -7.98
C MET A 82 0.99 1.21 -7.11
N SER A 83 1.30 2.49 -7.32
CA SER A 83 0.60 3.57 -6.62
C SER A 83 -0.88 3.58 -6.99
N PHE A 84 -1.22 3.38 -8.27
CA PHE A 84 -2.61 3.30 -8.72
C PHE A 84 -3.40 2.18 -8.03
N GLN A 85 -2.83 0.96 -7.97
CA GLN A 85 -3.49 -0.16 -7.29
C GLN A 85 -3.68 0.07 -5.79
N GLU A 86 -2.69 0.67 -5.13
CA GLU A 86 -2.79 0.99 -3.71
C GLU A 86 -3.82 2.11 -3.46
N THR A 87 -3.87 3.13 -4.33
CA THR A 87 -4.90 4.18 -4.29
C THR A 87 -6.30 3.60 -4.46
N ARG A 88 -6.51 2.68 -5.41
CA ARG A 88 -7.81 2.00 -5.58
C ARG A 88 -8.24 1.31 -4.28
N ARG A 89 -7.36 0.47 -3.70
CA ARG A 89 -7.65 -0.23 -2.43
C ARG A 89 -7.92 0.74 -1.28
N PHE A 90 -7.23 1.89 -1.28
CA PHE A 90 -7.44 2.93 -0.27
C PHE A 90 -8.83 3.56 -0.42
N LEU A 91 -9.25 3.90 -1.64
CA LEU A 91 -10.60 4.42 -1.92
C LEU A 91 -11.68 3.41 -1.55
N ASP A 92 -11.52 2.14 -1.91
CA ASP A 92 -12.45 1.06 -1.51
C ASP A 92 -12.60 1.00 0.02
N SER A 93 -11.50 1.23 0.74
CA SER A 93 -11.52 1.24 2.20
C SER A 93 -12.20 2.48 2.77
N LEU A 94 -11.97 3.66 2.18
CA LEU A 94 -12.67 4.88 2.58
C LEU A 94 -14.18 4.76 2.38
N GLU A 95 -14.60 4.16 1.27
CA GLU A 95 -16.01 3.88 0.99
C GLU A 95 -16.62 2.94 2.04
N ASN A 96 -15.96 1.82 2.34
CA ASN A 96 -16.39 0.89 3.39
C ASN A 96 -16.49 1.56 4.77
N LEU A 97 -15.57 2.49 5.06
CA LEU A 97 -15.57 3.27 6.30
C LEU A 97 -16.51 4.47 6.26
N LYS A 98 -17.18 4.73 5.14
CA LYS A 98 -18.03 5.90 4.88
C LYS A 98 -17.32 7.25 5.10
N ILE A 99 -16.01 7.28 4.86
CA ILE A 99 -15.22 8.51 4.95
C ILE A 99 -15.26 9.18 3.57
N PRO A 100 -15.83 10.39 3.44
CA PRO A 100 -15.87 11.09 2.17
C PRO A 100 -14.46 11.47 1.72
N TYR A 101 -14.14 11.23 0.45
CA TYR A 101 -12.95 11.80 -0.18
C TYR A 101 -13.32 12.97 -1.08
N GLY A 102 -12.42 13.96 -1.13
CA GLY A 102 -12.64 15.24 -1.81
C GLY A 102 -12.06 15.27 -3.21
N ALA A 103 -10.83 14.80 -3.37
CA ALA A 103 -10.09 14.83 -4.63
C ALA A 103 -8.93 13.82 -4.61
N ILE A 104 -8.42 13.49 -5.81
CA ILE A 104 -7.16 12.75 -5.98
C ILE A 104 -6.10 13.71 -6.53
N PHE A 105 -4.92 13.71 -5.91
CA PHE A 105 -3.76 14.47 -6.35
C PHE A 105 -2.69 13.51 -6.86
N VAL A 106 -2.32 13.63 -8.13
CA VAL A 106 -1.26 12.81 -8.74
C VAL A 106 0.00 13.66 -8.85
N ASN A 107 1.00 13.33 -8.05
CA ASN A 107 2.25 14.10 -7.91
C ASN A 107 3.36 13.59 -8.82
N GLN A 108 4.34 14.44 -9.13
CA GLN A 108 5.50 14.14 -9.98
C GLN A 108 5.15 13.84 -11.44
N ILE A 109 4.20 14.59 -11.99
CA ILE A 109 3.88 14.53 -13.43
C ILE A 109 5.03 15.14 -14.24
N VAL A 110 5.49 14.39 -15.24
CA VAL A 110 6.43 14.87 -16.25
C VAL A 110 5.66 15.75 -17.24
N ILE A 111 6.09 17.00 -17.42
CA ILE A 111 5.48 17.93 -18.41
C ILE A 111 6.26 17.92 -19.73
N ASP A 112 7.57 17.68 -19.66
CA ASP A 112 8.46 17.76 -20.82
C ASP A 112 8.38 16.47 -21.66
N LYS A 113 7.71 16.58 -22.81
CA LYS A 113 7.53 15.48 -23.77
C LYS A 113 8.83 15.10 -24.48
N ASP A 114 9.70 16.07 -24.74
CA ASP A 114 10.83 15.91 -25.65
C ASP A 114 12.00 15.17 -24.99
N SER A 115 12.22 15.40 -23.69
CA SER A 115 13.32 14.77 -22.96
C SER A 115 12.98 13.41 -22.32
N ARG A 116 11.68 13.15 -22.07
CA ARG A 116 11.19 11.98 -21.32
C ARG A 116 9.88 11.42 -21.90
N GLY A 117 9.85 11.25 -23.22
CA GLY A 117 8.65 10.81 -23.94
C GLY A 117 8.07 9.47 -23.46
N ASP A 118 8.92 8.53 -23.02
CA ASP A 118 8.52 7.23 -22.47
C ASP A 118 7.67 7.40 -21.22
N ARG A 119 8.22 8.13 -20.25
CA ARG A 119 7.56 8.39 -18.99
C ARG A 119 6.33 9.26 -19.17
N TYR A 120 6.37 10.24 -20.08
CA TYR A 120 5.21 11.06 -20.41
C TYR A 120 4.03 10.23 -20.92
N LEU A 121 4.27 9.30 -21.86
CA LEU A 121 3.23 8.41 -22.40
C LEU A 121 2.71 7.41 -21.36
N GLU A 122 3.59 6.81 -20.56
CA GLU A 122 3.18 5.90 -19.48
C GLU A 122 2.32 6.59 -18.43
N GLN A 123 2.74 7.78 -17.97
CA GLN A 123 1.98 8.56 -17.00
C GLN A 123 0.62 8.99 -17.59
N GLY A 124 0.56 9.33 -18.87
CA GLY A 124 -0.71 9.66 -19.55
C GLY A 124 -1.78 8.58 -19.41
N LYS A 125 -1.41 7.32 -19.67
CA LYS A 125 -2.33 6.18 -19.50
C LYS A 125 -2.82 6.04 -18.07
N LEU A 126 -1.94 6.25 -17.08
CA LEU A 126 -2.28 6.17 -15.67
C LEU A 126 -3.15 7.34 -15.21
N ILE A 127 -2.92 8.55 -15.71
CA ILE A 127 -3.76 9.71 -15.43
C ILE A 127 -5.20 9.46 -15.89
N THR A 128 -5.40 8.90 -17.09
CA THR A 128 -6.73 8.47 -17.55
C THR A 128 -7.37 7.49 -16.58
N GLN A 129 -6.62 6.48 -16.11
CA GLN A 129 -7.13 5.53 -15.12
C GLN A 129 -7.47 6.19 -13.78
N PHE A 130 -6.71 7.19 -13.33
CA PHE A 130 -7.03 7.94 -12.11
C PHE A 130 -8.30 8.79 -12.27
N MET A 131 -8.53 9.39 -13.44
CA MET A 131 -9.76 10.12 -13.74
C MET A 131 -10.98 9.18 -13.73
N GLU A 132 -10.86 8.01 -14.36
CA GLU A 132 -11.91 6.98 -14.30
C GLU A 132 -12.17 6.50 -12.86
N LEU A 133 -11.11 6.33 -12.06
CA LEU A 133 -11.21 5.90 -10.66
C LEU A 133 -11.86 6.96 -9.76
N ALA A 134 -11.64 8.25 -10.03
CA ALA A 134 -12.19 9.34 -9.24
C ALA A 134 -13.70 9.58 -9.49
N GLY A 135 -14.23 9.09 -10.62
CA GLY A 135 -15.62 9.30 -11.01
C GLY A 135 -15.94 10.79 -11.16
N GLU A 136 -16.84 11.31 -10.33
CA GLU A 136 -17.23 12.73 -10.35
C GLU A 136 -16.27 13.65 -9.57
N LYS A 137 -15.33 13.08 -8.81
CA LYS A 137 -14.40 13.86 -7.98
C LYS A 137 -13.24 14.40 -8.83
N PRO A 138 -12.75 15.62 -8.56
CA PRO A 138 -11.67 16.21 -9.33
C PRO A 138 -10.36 15.45 -9.12
N VAL A 139 -9.58 15.37 -10.20
CA VAL A 139 -8.20 14.90 -10.18
C VAL A 139 -7.27 16.07 -10.48
N TYR A 140 -6.36 16.35 -9.56
CA TYR A 140 -5.35 17.39 -9.69
C TYR A 140 -3.98 16.80 -9.98
N LEU A 141 -3.25 17.43 -10.88
CA LEU A 141 -1.91 17.04 -11.29
C LEU A 141 -0.90 18.03 -10.71
N ILE A 142 0.20 17.48 -10.17
CA ILE A 142 1.30 18.28 -9.62
C ILE A 142 2.57 17.95 -10.42
N PRO A 143 3.17 18.94 -11.09
CA PRO A 143 4.43 18.77 -11.80
C PRO A 143 5.57 18.23 -10.96
N GLN A 144 6.43 17.42 -11.57
CA GLN A 144 7.71 17.06 -10.98
C GLN A 144 8.59 18.30 -10.79
N GLN A 145 8.99 18.55 -9.55
CA GLN A 145 9.88 19.66 -9.21
C GLN A 145 11.33 19.30 -9.54
N LYS A 146 12.12 20.30 -9.98
CA LYS A 146 13.56 20.12 -10.26
C LYS A 146 14.38 19.88 -8.98
N SER A 147 13.93 20.45 -7.87
CA SER A 147 14.51 20.30 -6.54
C SER A 147 13.38 20.22 -5.51
N GLU A 148 13.68 19.75 -4.30
CA GLU A 148 12.71 19.74 -3.22
C GLU A 148 12.22 21.17 -2.91
N PRO A 149 10.90 21.40 -2.82
CA PRO A 149 10.34 22.73 -2.56
C PRO A 149 10.51 23.07 -1.07
N LEU A 150 11.64 23.72 -0.75
CA LEU A 150 11.98 24.13 0.62
C LEU A 150 11.68 25.62 0.83
N GLY A 151 10.98 25.93 1.93
CA GLY A 151 10.63 27.30 2.31
C GLY A 151 9.29 27.78 1.71
N ILE A 152 8.76 28.86 2.27
CA ILE A 152 7.40 29.37 1.98
C ILE A 152 7.23 29.70 0.49
N THR A 153 8.16 30.44 -0.11
CA THR A 153 8.09 30.81 -1.53
C THR A 153 8.08 29.61 -2.47
N ALA A 154 8.82 28.54 -2.14
CA ALA A 154 8.81 27.32 -2.95
C ALA A 154 7.49 26.55 -2.82
N LEU A 155 6.86 26.58 -1.64
CA LEU A 155 5.55 25.99 -1.40
C LEU A 155 4.44 26.78 -2.10
N GLU A 156 4.48 28.11 -2.08
CA GLU A 156 3.57 28.98 -2.85
C GLU A 156 3.64 28.65 -4.34
N ASN A 157 4.87 28.63 -4.89
CA ASN A 157 5.09 28.25 -6.28
C ASN A 157 4.61 26.82 -6.61
N LEU A 158 4.68 25.88 -5.66
CA LEU A 158 4.18 24.51 -5.87
C LEU A 158 2.66 24.50 -5.97
N ILE A 159 1.96 25.27 -5.13
CA ILE A 159 0.50 25.36 -5.14
C ILE A 159 0.00 26.00 -6.44
N ASP A 160 0.67 27.04 -6.93
CA ASP A 160 0.32 27.70 -8.20
C ASP A 160 0.49 26.79 -9.43
N GLN A 161 1.26 25.71 -9.30
CA GLN A 161 1.49 24.72 -10.35
C GLN A 161 0.48 23.58 -10.36
N ILE A 162 -0.47 23.53 -9.42
CA ILE A 162 -1.48 22.47 -9.38
C ILE A 162 -2.56 22.78 -10.43
N TYR A 163 -2.83 21.84 -11.33
CA TYR A 163 -3.84 22.00 -12.39
C TYR A 163 -4.73 20.76 -12.52
N PRO A 164 -5.99 20.90 -12.99
CA PRO A 164 -6.89 19.77 -13.17
C PRO A 164 -6.49 18.88 -14.34
N ALA A 165 -6.66 17.56 -14.19
CA ALA A 165 -6.23 16.56 -15.16
C ALA A 165 -6.93 16.69 -16.53
N GLU A 166 -8.15 17.25 -16.59
CA GLU A 166 -8.87 17.42 -17.85
C GLU A 166 -8.16 18.35 -18.84
N THR A 167 -7.21 19.17 -18.38
CA THR A 167 -6.55 20.20 -19.20
C THR A 167 -5.39 19.65 -20.05
N GLN A 168 -4.83 18.47 -19.72
CA GLN A 168 -3.71 17.87 -20.45
C GLN A 168 -3.86 16.35 -20.56
N LEU A 169 -4.63 15.88 -21.54
CA LEU A 169 -4.60 14.48 -21.98
C LEU A 169 -3.49 14.29 -23.03
N PRO A 170 -2.50 13.41 -22.78
CA PRO A 170 -1.49 13.07 -23.78
C PRO A 170 -2.13 12.40 -25.00
N SER A 171 -1.78 12.86 -26.20
CA SER A 171 -2.06 12.16 -27.45
C SER A 171 -1.24 10.86 -27.51
N THR A 172 -1.92 9.73 -27.62
CA THR A 172 -1.43 8.36 -27.36
C THR A 172 -0.62 7.69 -28.48
N SER A 173 -0.17 8.42 -29.50
CA SER A 173 0.29 7.82 -30.77
C SER A 173 1.76 8.07 -31.11
N GLU A 174 2.68 7.95 -30.15
CA GLU A 174 4.10 7.93 -30.45
C GLU A 174 4.73 6.60 -30.03
N THR A 175 5.36 5.93 -31.00
CA THR A 175 6.15 4.72 -30.76
C THR A 175 7.58 5.16 -30.51
N LEU A 176 8.10 4.85 -29.32
CA LEU A 176 9.46 5.20 -28.96
C LEU A 176 10.41 4.08 -29.37
N ASP A 177 11.55 4.47 -29.94
CA ASP A 177 12.60 3.57 -30.36
C ASP A 177 13.42 3.14 -29.12
N ILE A 178 13.10 1.94 -28.59
CA ILE A 178 13.69 1.43 -27.34
C ILE A 178 15.14 0.99 -27.59
N LYS A 179 16.11 1.68 -26.99
CA LYS A 179 17.52 1.26 -26.96
C LYS A 179 17.84 0.61 -25.62
N TRP A 180 18.16 -0.68 -25.65
CA TRP A 180 18.61 -1.40 -24.47
C TRP A 180 20.06 -1.02 -24.11
N PRO A 181 20.37 -0.71 -22.85
CA PRO A 181 21.74 -0.49 -22.42
C PRO A 181 22.57 -1.78 -22.54
N GLU A 182 23.89 -1.64 -22.66
CA GLU A 182 24.79 -2.80 -22.60
C GLU A 182 24.64 -3.54 -21.27
N LYS A 183 24.60 -4.87 -21.35
CA LYS A 183 24.41 -5.74 -20.19
C LYS A 183 25.69 -5.78 -19.36
N PHE A 184 25.69 -5.11 -18.22
CA PHE A 184 26.72 -5.31 -17.19
C PHE A 184 26.38 -6.55 -16.37
N LEU A 185 27.33 -7.48 -16.21
CA LEU A 185 27.21 -8.55 -15.24
C LEU A 185 27.36 -7.95 -13.85
N PRO A 186 26.46 -8.24 -12.91
CA PRO A 186 26.54 -7.66 -11.59
C PRO A 186 27.73 -8.26 -10.82
N SER A 187 28.47 -7.40 -10.12
CA SER A 187 29.75 -7.71 -9.46
C SER A 187 29.60 -8.26 -8.04
N PHE A 188 28.43 -8.76 -7.66
CA PHE A 188 28.22 -9.29 -6.32
C PHE A 188 28.81 -10.70 -6.16
N THR A 189 29.16 -11.03 -4.92
CA THR A 189 29.78 -12.29 -4.57
C THR A 189 28.86 -13.48 -4.82
N ASP A 190 29.46 -14.64 -5.03
CA ASP A 190 28.70 -15.86 -5.18
C ASP A 190 28.25 -16.38 -3.80
N PHE A 191 26.98 -16.15 -3.48
CA PHE A 191 26.43 -16.50 -2.18
C PHE A 191 26.41 -18.03 -1.94
N ILE A 192 26.35 -18.84 -3.00
CA ILE A 192 26.37 -20.30 -2.89
C ILE A 192 27.79 -20.76 -2.53
N GLU A 193 28.81 -20.20 -3.18
CA GLU A 193 30.22 -20.48 -2.84
C GLU A 193 30.58 -20.01 -1.43
N GLU A 194 29.97 -18.92 -0.94
CA GLU A 194 30.08 -18.49 0.45
C GLU A 194 29.35 -19.40 1.45
N GLY A 195 28.68 -20.46 0.98
CA GLY A 195 27.93 -21.40 1.82
C GLY A 195 26.59 -20.85 2.35
N ARG A 196 26.06 -19.77 1.76
CA ARG A 196 24.76 -19.21 2.14
C ARG A 196 23.64 -20.06 1.56
N ARG A 197 22.74 -20.55 2.43
CA ARG A 197 21.57 -21.35 2.03
C ARG A 197 20.25 -20.58 2.05
N LEU A 198 20.21 -19.41 2.69
CA LEU A 198 19.04 -18.55 2.81
C LEU A 198 19.45 -17.09 2.64
N LEU A 199 18.84 -16.42 1.67
CA LEU A 199 19.00 -14.98 1.44
C LEU A 199 17.67 -14.28 1.70
N ILE A 200 17.67 -13.34 2.66
CA ILE A 200 16.48 -12.54 2.99
C ILE A 200 16.72 -11.12 2.47
N ILE A 201 15.81 -10.64 1.61
CA ILE A 201 15.89 -9.29 1.03
C ILE A 201 14.81 -8.41 1.69
N GLY A 202 15.26 -7.52 2.56
CA GLY A 202 14.42 -6.55 3.27
C GLY A 202 14.55 -5.13 2.72
N GLY A 203 13.63 -4.24 3.11
CA GLY A 203 13.62 -2.84 2.67
C GLY A 203 12.23 -2.22 2.53
N LYS A 204 12.17 -0.89 2.34
CA LYS A 204 10.92 -0.12 2.21
C LYS A 204 10.06 -0.58 1.03
N GLY A 205 8.76 -0.26 1.02
CA GLY A 205 7.90 -0.52 -0.14
C GLY A 205 8.42 0.21 -1.39
N GLY A 206 8.29 -0.41 -2.57
CA GLY A 206 8.67 0.22 -3.85
C GLY A 206 10.16 0.25 -4.21
N VAL A 207 11.09 -0.09 -3.31
CA VAL A 207 12.55 -0.02 -3.59
C VAL A 207 13.10 -1.14 -4.50
N GLY A 208 12.24 -1.99 -5.08
CA GLY A 208 12.67 -3.04 -6.00
C GLY A 208 13.15 -4.36 -5.37
N LYS A 209 12.83 -4.62 -4.10
CA LYS A 209 13.22 -5.88 -3.39
C LYS A 209 12.92 -7.13 -4.20
N THR A 210 11.70 -7.22 -4.70
CA THR A 210 11.20 -8.37 -5.45
C THR A 210 11.92 -8.54 -6.79
N THR A 211 12.20 -7.43 -7.46
CA THR A 211 12.97 -7.40 -8.71
C THR A 211 14.41 -7.87 -8.49
N ILE A 212 15.07 -7.39 -7.43
CA ILE A 212 16.43 -7.81 -7.08
C ILE A 212 16.46 -9.28 -6.64
N ALA A 213 15.48 -9.73 -5.86
CA ALA A 213 15.35 -11.14 -5.46
C ALA A 213 15.24 -12.08 -6.66
N ALA A 214 14.39 -11.72 -7.64
CA ALA A 214 14.26 -12.45 -8.89
C ALA A 214 15.56 -12.44 -9.71
N GLY A 215 16.22 -11.29 -9.81
CA GLY A 215 17.50 -11.14 -10.52
C GLY A 215 18.62 -12.00 -9.92
N ILE A 216 18.76 -11.99 -8.59
CA ILE A 216 19.75 -12.82 -7.88
C ILE A 216 19.43 -14.30 -8.08
N GLY A 217 18.17 -14.71 -7.90
CA GLY A 217 17.76 -16.09 -8.12
C GLY A 217 18.03 -16.59 -9.54
N TRP A 218 17.74 -15.74 -10.55
CA TRP A 218 18.03 -16.01 -11.95
C TRP A 218 19.53 -16.23 -12.20
N GLU A 219 20.35 -15.34 -11.70
CA GLU A 219 21.79 -15.42 -11.92
C GLU A 219 22.42 -16.62 -11.23
N MET A 220 22.04 -16.88 -9.97
CA MET A 220 22.54 -18.04 -9.24
C MET A 220 22.11 -19.35 -9.90
N ALA A 221 20.90 -19.41 -10.47
CA ALA A 221 20.43 -20.60 -11.21
C ALA A 221 21.22 -20.83 -12.50
N GLN A 222 21.66 -19.75 -13.17
CA GLN A 222 22.54 -19.89 -14.34
C GLN A 222 23.97 -20.27 -13.96
N ARG A 223 24.51 -19.77 -12.83
CA ARG A 223 25.87 -20.08 -12.38
C ARG A 223 25.99 -21.48 -11.75
N HIS A 224 24.93 -21.97 -11.11
CA HIS A 224 24.90 -23.26 -10.41
C HIS A 224 23.73 -24.15 -10.88
N PRO A 225 23.78 -24.71 -12.10
CA PRO A 225 22.67 -25.49 -12.67
C PRO A 225 22.27 -26.72 -11.85
N ASP A 226 23.22 -27.30 -11.11
CA ASP A 226 23.01 -28.48 -10.27
C ASP A 226 22.43 -28.14 -8.88
N SER A 227 22.31 -26.86 -8.54
CA SER A 227 21.76 -26.40 -7.27
C SER A 227 20.26 -26.14 -7.36
N GLN A 228 19.51 -26.59 -6.36
CA GLN A 228 18.09 -26.25 -6.23
C GLN A 228 17.93 -24.85 -5.65
N ILE A 229 17.54 -23.90 -6.49
CA ILE A 229 17.37 -22.50 -6.10
C ILE A 229 15.89 -22.16 -6.13
N ARG A 230 15.36 -21.74 -4.99
CA ARG A 230 13.96 -21.34 -4.83
C ARG A 230 13.87 -19.86 -4.45
N THR A 231 13.06 -19.11 -5.19
CA THR A 231 12.76 -17.70 -4.88
C THR A 231 11.35 -17.62 -4.33
N VAL A 232 11.20 -17.12 -3.11
CA VAL A 232 9.90 -16.95 -2.45
C VAL A 232 9.65 -15.49 -2.18
N SER A 233 8.47 -15.01 -2.58
CA SER A 233 8.00 -13.68 -2.26
C SER A 233 6.81 -13.76 -1.31
N ILE A 234 6.97 -13.09 -0.17
CA ILE A 234 5.90 -12.83 0.81
C ILE A 234 5.20 -11.48 0.55
N ASP A 235 5.55 -10.78 -0.54
CA ASP A 235 4.88 -9.53 -0.92
C ASP A 235 3.43 -9.83 -1.35
N PRO A 236 2.42 -9.23 -0.69
CA PRO A 236 1.02 -9.38 -1.08
C PRO A 236 0.70 -8.72 -2.44
N ALA A 237 1.52 -7.77 -2.91
CA ALA A 237 1.37 -7.32 -4.29
C ALA A 237 1.83 -8.44 -5.25
N HIS A 238 1.12 -8.64 -6.37
CA HIS A 238 1.37 -9.65 -7.42
C HIS A 238 2.74 -9.50 -8.16
N SER A 239 3.77 -9.00 -7.49
CA SER A 239 5.06 -8.56 -8.01
C SER A 239 5.87 -9.65 -8.72
N LEU A 240 5.82 -10.94 -8.28
CA LEU A 240 6.46 -12.05 -9.00
C LEU A 240 5.49 -12.89 -9.85
N GLY A 241 4.20 -12.90 -9.50
CA GLY A 241 3.18 -13.72 -10.15
C GLY A 241 2.57 -13.08 -11.40
N SER A 242 2.78 -11.78 -11.61
CA SER A 242 2.43 -11.13 -12.88
C SER A 242 3.30 -11.73 -13.99
N ASN A 243 2.66 -12.37 -14.99
CA ASN A 243 3.27 -13.05 -16.15
C ASN A 243 4.31 -12.21 -16.94
N SER A 244 4.54 -10.95 -16.56
CA SER A 244 5.44 -10.00 -17.20
C SER A 244 6.85 -9.94 -16.60
N VAL A 245 7.08 -10.36 -15.34
CA VAL A 245 8.40 -10.15 -14.69
C VAL A 245 9.35 -11.34 -14.89
N VAL A 246 8.80 -12.56 -15.03
CA VAL A 246 9.59 -13.81 -14.95
C VAL A 246 9.01 -14.82 -15.96
N PRO A 247 9.59 -14.98 -17.17
CA PRO A 247 9.10 -15.95 -18.15
C PRO A 247 9.33 -17.38 -17.62
N ARG A 248 8.27 -18.09 -17.21
CA ARG A 248 8.36 -19.42 -16.56
C ARG A 248 9.19 -20.43 -17.37
N ASP A 249 9.12 -20.33 -18.69
CA ASP A 249 9.83 -21.16 -19.66
C ASP A 249 11.36 -21.04 -19.55
N LYS A 250 11.85 -19.93 -18.96
CA LYS A 250 13.27 -19.68 -18.72
C LYS A 250 13.76 -20.17 -17.36
N PHE A 251 12.89 -20.64 -16.47
CA PHE A 251 13.23 -21.10 -15.11
C PHE A 251 13.04 -22.63 -14.94
N PRO A 252 13.75 -23.50 -15.68
CA PRO A 252 13.67 -24.94 -15.47
C PRO A 252 14.39 -25.31 -14.16
N GLY A 253 13.69 -25.23 -13.02
CA GLY A 253 14.20 -25.60 -11.70
C GLY A 253 13.92 -24.59 -10.59
N ALA A 254 13.62 -23.33 -10.92
CA ALA A 254 13.23 -22.34 -9.93
C ALA A 254 11.72 -22.37 -9.69
N GLU A 255 11.33 -22.80 -8.51
CA GLU A 255 9.93 -22.74 -8.09
C GLU A 255 9.64 -21.34 -7.54
N VAL A 256 8.82 -20.57 -8.27
CA VAL A 256 8.29 -19.30 -7.76
C VAL A 256 7.07 -19.62 -6.91
N VAL A 257 7.28 -19.67 -5.60
CA VAL A 257 6.18 -19.78 -4.64
C VAL A 257 5.68 -18.38 -4.35
N CYS A 258 4.59 -17.99 -5.00
CA CYS A 258 3.81 -16.84 -4.57
C CYS A 258 2.90 -17.30 -3.44
N MET A 259 3.06 -16.71 -2.25
CA MET A 259 2.05 -16.92 -1.22
C MET A 259 0.68 -16.51 -1.73
N PRO A 260 -0.39 -17.26 -1.38
CA PRO A 260 -1.73 -16.72 -1.52
C PRO A 260 -1.80 -15.40 -0.77
N MET A 261 -2.56 -14.45 -1.32
CA MET A 261 -2.86 -13.18 -0.67
C MET A 261 -3.52 -13.46 0.68
N LEU A 262 -2.70 -13.54 1.74
CA LEU A 262 -3.18 -13.50 3.10
C LEU A 262 -3.70 -12.08 3.31
N PRO A 263 -4.99 -11.90 3.70
CA PRO A 263 -5.50 -10.59 4.06
C PRO A 263 -4.50 -9.88 4.98
N ARG A 264 -4.25 -8.59 4.76
CA ARG A 264 -3.39 -7.78 5.66
C ARG A 264 -3.88 -7.80 7.13
N SER A 265 -5.08 -8.34 7.40
CA SER A 265 -5.65 -8.58 8.73
C SER A 265 -5.17 -9.87 9.40
N ILE A 266 -4.48 -10.78 8.71
CA ILE A 266 -3.88 -11.97 9.33
C ILE A 266 -2.67 -11.51 10.15
N GLU A 267 -2.56 -11.98 11.40
CA GLU A 267 -1.47 -11.60 12.28
C GLU A 267 -0.11 -11.87 11.64
N PRO A 268 0.88 -10.97 11.80
CA PRO A 268 2.21 -11.12 11.20
C PRO A 268 2.85 -12.49 11.50
N MET A 269 2.62 -13.02 12.71
CA MET A 269 3.17 -14.31 13.11
C MET A 269 2.52 -15.49 12.37
N GLU A 270 1.23 -15.41 12.05
CA GLU A 270 0.53 -16.43 11.27
C GLU A 270 0.91 -16.36 9.79
N GLN A 271 1.19 -15.16 9.25
CA GLN A 271 1.79 -15.00 7.92
C GLN A 271 3.19 -15.62 7.86
N ILE A 272 4.02 -15.42 8.90
CA ILE A 272 5.35 -16.02 9.01
C ILE A 272 5.27 -17.55 9.16
N LYS A 273 4.35 -18.08 9.98
CA LYS A 273 4.14 -19.54 10.12
C LYS A 273 3.64 -20.16 8.81
N GLY A 274 2.72 -19.50 8.12
CA GLY A 274 2.29 -19.90 6.78
C GLY A 274 3.45 -19.93 5.79
N ALA A 275 4.41 -18.99 5.92
CA ALA A 275 5.64 -18.98 5.13
C ALA A 275 6.54 -20.14 5.46
N ALA A 276 6.77 -20.37 6.75
CA ALA A 276 7.61 -21.46 7.22
C ALA A 276 7.09 -22.82 6.73
N ASN A 277 5.77 -23.08 6.83
CA ASN A 277 5.17 -24.33 6.38
C ASN A 277 5.23 -24.55 4.85
N TYR A 278 5.38 -23.49 4.06
CA TYR A 278 5.56 -23.58 2.61
C TYR A 278 7.04 -23.69 2.20
N LEU A 279 7.95 -23.26 3.08
CA LEU A 279 9.39 -23.17 2.84
C LEU A 279 10.17 -24.40 3.36
N PHE A 280 9.69 -25.01 4.44
CA PHE A 280 10.32 -26.13 5.16
C PHE A 280 9.38 -27.33 5.24
#